data_AF-A0A5J4WDZ2-F1
#
_entry.id   AF-A0A5J4WDZ2-F1
#
_cell.length_a   1.000
_cell.length_b   1.000
_cell.length_c   1.000
_cell.angle_alpha   90.00
_cell.angle_beta   90.00
_cell.angle_gamma   90.00
#
_symmetry.space_group_name_H-M   'P 1'
#
loop_
_entity.id
_entity.type
_entity.pdbx_description
1 polymer ?
#
loop_
_entity_poly.entity_id
_entity_poly.type
_entity_poly.pdbx_seq_one_letter_code
_entity_poly.pdbx_strand_id
1 'polypeptide(L)'
;MHVLNARNIGTMLVIVIVETMKMYRDHGYKNIFFANMFKIPLQALNQSEAAFLRIIDHSMFVSDEVFSRLFEEIIQFEDNKDTH
;
A
#
# COMPACT_ATOMS: atom_id res chain seq x y z
N MET A 1 -19.48 4.95 0.48
CA MET A 1 -19.04 3.95 1.48
C MET A 1 -17.61 4.32 1.87
N HIS A 2 -17.38 4.82 3.08
CA HIS A 2 -16.00 5.07 3.55
C HIS A 2 -15.37 3.74 3.94
N VAL A 3 -14.65 3.14 2.99
CA VAL A 3 -13.93 1.87 3.18
C VAL A 3 -12.78 2.04 4.19
N LEU A 4 -12.24 3.26 4.27
CA LEU A 4 -11.13 3.63 5.16
C LEU A 4 -11.65 4.33 6.41
N ASN A 5 -11.20 3.89 7.58
CA ASN A 5 -11.46 4.51 8.87
C ASN A 5 -10.28 4.30 9.83
N ALA A 6 -10.30 5.01 10.97
CA ALA A 6 -9.22 4.96 11.95
C ALA A 6 -8.93 3.55 12.51
N ARG A 7 -9.88 2.61 12.43
CA ARG A 7 -9.72 1.23 12.92
C ARG A 7 -9.04 0.31 11.91
N ASN A 8 -9.09 0.63 10.60
CA ASN A 8 -8.54 -0.23 9.55
C ASN A 8 -7.40 0.40 8.73
N ILE A 9 -7.13 1.70 8.92
CA ILE A 9 -6.08 2.44 8.22
C ILE A 9 -4.70 1.78 8.34
N GLY A 10 -4.33 1.33 9.55
CA GLY A 10 -3.03 0.71 9.79
C GLY A 10 -2.83 -0.58 9.01
N THR A 11 -3.83 -1.47 9.03
CA THR A 11 -3.80 -2.72 8.26
C THR A 11 -3.79 -2.44 6.76
N MET A 12 -4.58 -1.47 6.29
CA MET A 12 -4.62 -1.13 4.86
C MET A 12 -3.28 -0.59 4.36
N LEU A 13 -2.59 0.25 5.15
CA LEU A 13 -1.24 0.72 4.83
C LEU A 13 -0.24 -0.43 4.71
N VAL A 14 -0.28 -1.40 5.63
CA VAL A 14 0.56 -2.59 5.54
C VAL A 14 0.30 -3.38 4.25
N ILE A 15 -0.96 -3.58 3.89
CA ILE A 15 -1.31 -4.29 2.65
C ILE A 15 -0.84 -3.55 1.40
N VAL A 16 -0.94 -2.22 1.36
CA VAL A 16 -0.40 -1.41 0.25
C VAL A 16 1.10 -1.65 0.10
N ILE A 17 1.86 -1.66 1.20
CA ILE A 17 3.30 -1.92 1.17
C ILE A 17 3.58 -3.35 0.66
N VAL A 18 2.83 -4.35 1.13
CA VAL A 18 2.99 -5.75 0.72
C VAL A 18 2.77 -5.91 -0.78
N GLU A 19 1.70 -5.34 -1.32
CA GLU A 19 1.38 -5.46 -2.75
C GLU A 19 2.37 -4.71 -3.63
N THR A 20 2.78 -3.50 -3.24
CA THR A 20 3.84 -2.75 -3.94
C THR A 20 5.15 -3.54 -3.97
N MET A 21 5.54 -4.16 -2.85
CA MET A 21 6.76 -4.97 -2.78
C MET A 21 6.68 -6.24 -3.63
N LYS A 22 5.50 -6.82 -3.84
CA LYS A 22 5.33 -7.98 -4.73
C LYS A 22 5.30 -7.61 -6.20
N MET A 23 4.69 -6.47 -6.54
CA MET A 23 4.52 -6.01 -7.93
C MET A 23 5.81 -5.45 -8.52
N TYR A 24 6.54 -4.64 -7.75
CA TYR A 24 7.60 -3.77 -8.28
C TYR A 24 9.03 -4.17 -7.85
N ARG A 25 9.21 -5.29 -7.15
CA ARG A 25 10.55 -5.80 -6.78
C ARG A 25 10.85 -7.12 -7.48
N ASP A 26 12.11 -7.30 -7.86
CA ASP A 26 12.60 -8.51 -8.54
C ASP A 26 12.51 -9.78 -7.67
N HIS A 27 12.48 -9.63 -6.35
CA HIS A 27 12.41 -10.75 -5.39
C HIS A 27 11.05 -10.74 -4.67
N GLY A 28 10.19 -11.70 -5.02
CA GLY A 28 8.90 -11.88 -4.38
C GLY A 28 9.02 -12.54 -3.00
N TYR A 29 8.52 -11.85 -1.96
CA TYR A 29 8.36 -12.43 -0.62
C TYR A 29 6.95 -13.00 -0.44
N LYS A 30 6.83 -14.15 0.22
CA LYS A 30 5.54 -14.75 0.56
C LYS A 30 4.89 -14.01 1.72
N ASN A 31 3.56 -14.05 1.84
CA ASN A 31 2.81 -13.41 2.92
C ASN A 31 3.27 -13.79 4.33
N ILE A 32 3.83 -14.98 4.53
CA ILE A 32 4.40 -15.38 5.83
C ILE A 32 5.59 -14.52 6.27
N PHE A 33 6.39 -14.01 5.32
CA PHE A 33 7.47 -13.08 5.61
C PHE A 33 6.92 -11.77 6.16
N PHE A 34 5.94 -11.17 5.46
CA PHE A 34 5.32 -9.92 5.88
C PHE A 34 4.51 -10.07 7.18
N ALA A 35 3.81 -11.19 7.35
CA ALA A 35 3.10 -11.52 8.59
C ALA A 35 4.05 -11.51 9.81
N ASN A 36 5.23 -12.12 9.66
CA ASN A 36 6.26 -12.14 10.70
C ASN A 36 6.90 -10.77 10.95
N MET A 37 7.11 -9.99 9.89
CA MET A 37 7.68 -8.63 9.94
C MET A 37 6.75 -7.65 10.66
N PHE A 38 5.46 -7.62 10.30
CA PHE A 38 4.47 -6.69 10.85
C PHE A 38 3.73 -7.23 12.09
N LYS A 39 4.05 -8.44 12.55
CA LYS A 39 3.38 -9.13 13.67
C LYS A 39 1.86 -9.26 13.48
N ILE A 40 1.44 -9.54 12.24
CA ILE A 40 0.04 -9.76 11.87
C ILE A 40 -0.18 -11.27 11.69
N PRO A 41 -1.28 -11.86 12.20
CA PRO A 41 -1.60 -13.25 11.92
C PRO A 41 -1.68 -13.49 10.41
N LEU A 42 -1.01 -14.54 9.91
CA LEU A 42 -0.95 -14.83 8.47
C LEU A 42 -2.34 -14.90 7.82
N GLN A 43 -3.32 -15.51 8.51
CA GLN A 43 -4.69 -15.58 8.03
C GLN A 43 -5.33 -14.19 7.87
N ALA A 44 -5.12 -13.29 8.85
CA ALA A 44 -5.63 -11.93 8.80
C ALA A 44 -4.97 -11.12 7.68
N LEU A 45 -3.67 -11.31 7.46
CA LEU A 45 -2.94 -10.67 6.36
C LEU A 45 -3.50 -11.13 5.00
N ASN A 46 -3.64 -12.44 4.79
CA ASN A 46 -4.20 -12.99 3.55
C ASN A 46 -5.64 -12.51 3.29
N GLN A 47 -6.46 -12.44 4.33
CA GLN A 47 -7.83 -11.93 4.20
C GLN A 47 -7.87 -10.44 3.86
N SER A 48 -7.00 -9.65 4.50
CA SER A 48 -6.91 -8.20 4.26
C SER A 48 -6.39 -7.90 2.85
N GLU A 49 -5.43 -8.68 2.37
CA GLU A 49 -4.92 -8.62 1.00
C GLU A 49 -6.01 -8.92 -0.03
N ALA A 50 -6.73 -10.04 0.13
CA ALA A 50 -7.83 -10.39 -0.76
C ALA A 50 -8.95 -9.33 -0.73
N ALA A 51 -9.24 -8.73 0.43
CA ALA A 51 -10.20 -7.65 0.53
C ALA A 51 -9.70 -6.38 -0.18
N PHE A 52 -8.43 -6.01 -0.01
CA PHE A 52 -7.82 -4.86 -0.66
C PHE A 52 -7.85 -4.97 -2.19
N LEU A 53 -7.47 -6.12 -2.75
CA LEU A 53 -7.51 -6.35 -4.20
C LEU A 53 -8.92 -6.20 -4.77
N ARG A 54 -9.96 -6.62 -4.02
CA ARG A 54 -11.36 -6.36 -4.41
C ARG A 54 -11.74 -4.89 -4.33
N ILE A 55 -11.24 -4.16 -3.33
CA ILE A 55 -11.51 -2.72 -3.17
C ILE A 55 -10.96 -1.93 -4.36
N ILE A 56 -9.80 -2.30 -4.88
CA ILE A 56 -9.18 -1.63 -6.04
C ILE A 56 -9.54 -2.26 -7.39
N ASP A 57 -10.51 -3.18 -7.42
CA ASP A 57 -10.91 -3.94 -8.61
C ASP A 57 -9.73 -4.59 -9.36
N HIS A 58 -8.75 -5.09 -8.62
CA HIS A 58 -7.51 -5.68 -9.13
C HIS A 58 -6.68 -4.74 -10.04
N SER A 59 -6.99 -3.45 -10.06
CA SER A 59 -6.27 -2.42 -10.82
C SER A 59 -4.97 -2.03 -10.12
N MET A 60 -3.95 -2.90 -10.24
CA MET A 60 -2.64 -2.73 -9.60
C MET A 60 -1.60 -2.00 -10.46
N PHE A 61 -1.87 -1.85 -11.75
CA PHE A 61 -0.94 -1.21 -12.68
C PHE A 61 -0.90 0.30 -12.42
N VAL A 62 0.29 0.79 -12.09
CA VAL A 62 0.60 2.21 -12.03
C VAL A 62 1.59 2.49 -13.15
N SER A 63 1.23 3.37 -14.08
CA SER A 63 2.16 3.80 -15.12
C SER A 63 3.25 4.69 -14.53
N ASP A 64 4.42 4.69 -15.15
CA ASP A 64 5.53 5.56 -14.75
C ASP A 64 5.11 7.04 -14.73
N GLU A 65 4.29 7.47 -15.69
CA GLU A 65 3.74 8.84 -15.74
C GLU A 65 2.88 9.17 -14.51
N VAL A 66 1.98 8.26 -14.11
CA VAL A 66 1.13 8.46 -12.94
C VAL A 66 1.97 8.48 -11.66
N PHE A 67 2.96 7.58 -11.57
CA PHE A 67 3.89 7.55 -10.45
C PHE A 67 4.70 8.85 -10.35
N SER A 68 5.34 9.28 -11.43
CA SER A 68 6.15 10.51 -11.47
C SER A 68 5.33 11.74 -11.07
N ARG A 69 4.12 11.90 -11.62
CA ARG A 69 3.24 13.02 -11.27
C ARG A 69 2.88 13.03 -9.78
N LEU A 70 2.46 11.89 -9.23
CA LEU A 70 2.09 11.80 -7.81
C LEU A 70 3.30 12.05 -6.89
N PHE A 71 4.47 11.57 -7.29
CA PHE A 71 5.70 11.78 -6.54
C PHE A 71 6.09 13.26 -6.50
N GLU A 72 6.03 13.95 -7.64
CA GLU A 72 6.26 15.40 -7.72
C GLU A 72 5.27 16.21 -6.88
N GLU A 73 3.97 15.86 -6.94
CA GLU A 73 2.93 16.51 -6.12
C GLU A 73 3.20 16.37 -4.62
N ILE A 74 3.64 15.19 -4.16
CA ILE A 74 3.96 14.94 -2.76
C ILE A 74 5.18 15.75 -2.32
N ILE A 75 6.26 15.76 -3.10
CA ILE A 75 7.49 16.50 -2.76
C ILE A 75 7.24 18.01 -2.74
N GLN A 76 6.54 18.54 -3.75
CA GLN A 76 6.22 19.98 -3.79
C GLN A 76 5.31 20.42 -2.64
N PHE A 77 4.46 19.52 -2.14
CA PHE A 77 3.64 19.80 -0.96
C PHE A 77 4.47 19.88 0.33
N GLU A 78 5.58 19.15 0.44
CA GLU A 78 6.51 19.25 1.57
C GLU A 78 7.30 20.57 1.54
N ASP A 79 7.83 20.97 0.38
CA ASP A 79 8.60 22.23 0.23
C ASP A 79 7.79 23.50 0.59
N ASN A 80 6.49 23.50 0.32
CA ASN A 80 5.60 24.63 0.61
C ASN A 80 5.22 24.75 2.12
N LYS A 81 5.51 23.73 2.95
CA LYS A 81 5.28 23.79 4.39
C LYS A 81 6.42 24.43 5.16
N ASP A 82 7.63 24.41 4.61
CA ASP A 82 8.83 24.97 5.24
C ASP A 82 9.02 26.47 4.93
N THR A 83 8.16 27.06 4.09
CA THR A 83 8.20 28.47 3.68
C THR A 83 7.18 29.38 4.38
N HIS A 84 6.44 28.88 5.39
CA HIS A 84 5.53 29.66 6.23
C HIS A 84 5.70 29.41 7.73
#